data_AF-A0A1F3X9N0-F1
#
_entry.id   AF-A0A1F3X9N0-F1
#
_cell.length_a   1.000
_cell.length_b   1.000
_cell.length_c   1.000
_cell.angle_alpha   90.00
_cell.angle_beta   90.00
_cell.angle_gamma   90.00
#
_symmetry.space_group_name_H-M   'P 1'
#
loop_
_entity.id
_entity.type
_entity.pdbx_description
1 polymer ?
#
loop_
_entity_poly.entity_id
_entity_poly.type
_entity_poly.pdbx_seq_one_letter_code
_entity_poly.pdbx_strand_id
1 'polypeptide(L)'
;MRIIALVRSKNKFLERFLKVSEEFLRPAALGDLSGVEAFSLSRDKMIKVMDMYDRRIEKECSELSVEQKNQELIVSLGVELDRKDNLIQKIAKVDAEIMQIIEQTKTDLTKELTQLQKSKETIGKFKSTWVSHSGEEIDQKL
;
A
#
# COMPACT_ATOMS: atom_id res chain seq x y z
N MET A 1 10.45 21.17 25.86
CA MET A 1 10.84 19.88 26.47
C MET A 1 11.18 18.84 25.40
N ARG A 2 12.18 17.99 25.66
CA ARG A 2 12.78 17.06 24.67
C ARG A 2 11.82 15.97 24.18
N ILE A 3 11.00 15.41 25.07
CA ILE A 3 10.00 14.38 24.72
C ILE A 3 8.92 14.91 23.76
N ILE A 4 8.38 16.11 23.98
CA ILE A 4 7.40 16.74 23.08
C ILE A 4 8.01 16.93 21.69
N ALA A 5 9.28 17.34 21.61
CA ALA A 5 9.98 17.50 20.33
C ALA A 5 10.13 16.16 19.57
N LEU A 6 10.33 15.05 20.29
CA LEU A 6 10.36 13.71 19.70
C LEU A 6 8.99 13.29 19.16
N VAL A 7 7.93 13.47 19.93
CA VAL A 7 6.55 13.15 19.48
C VAL A 7 6.15 14.01 18.29
N ARG A 8 6.44 15.32 18.31
CA ARG A 8 6.24 16.22 17.16
C ARG A 8 7.00 15.76 15.92
N SER A 9 8.23 15.30 16.11
CA SER A 9 9.04 14.79 15.00
C SER A 9 8.45 13.51 14.43
N LYS A 10 7.98 12.59 15.28
CA LYS A 10 7.25 11.40 14.85
C LYS A 10 5.98 11.76 14.08
N ASN A 11 5.19 12.73 14.58
CA ASN A 11 3.98 13.22 13.90
C ASN A 11 4.29 13.80 12.50
N LYS A 12 5.41 14.50 12.31
CA LYS A 12 5.85 14.96 10.97
C LYS A 12 6.15 13.80 10.02
N PHE A 13 6.66 12.67 10.53
CA PHE A 13 6.85 11.47 9.71
C PHE A 13 5.52 10.80 9.37
N LEU A 14 4.55 10.77 10.30
CA LEU A 14 3.20 10.31 9.99
C LEU A 14 2.51 11.19 8.93
N GLU A 15 2.70 12.51 8.96
CA GLU A 15 2.19 13.41 7.91
C GLU A 15 2.82 13.12 6.55
N ARG A 16 4.14 12.88 6.51
CA ARG A 16 4.83 12.49 5.28
C ARG A 16 4.35 11.12 4.79
N PHE A 17 4.10 10.20 5.71
CA PHE A 17 3.58 8.87 5.41
C PHE A 17 2.20 8.97 4.76
N LEU A 18 1.29 9.73 5.36
CA LEU A 18 -0.03 10.01 4.81
C LEU A 18 0.07 10.64 3.42
N LYS A 19 0.93 11.67 3.26
CA LYS A 19 1.13 12.34 1.97
C LYS A 19 1.59 11.37 0.89
N VAL A 20 2.54 10.48 1.19
CA VAL A 20 3.00 9.45 0.24
C VAL A 20 1.87 8.50 -0.13
N SER A 21 1.03 8.10 0.84
CA SER A 21 -0.18 7.29 0.57
C SER A 21 -1.17 8.02 -0.34
N GLU A 22 -1.46 9.29 -0.08
CA GLU A 22 -2.37 10.10 -0.92
C GLU A 22 -1.79 10.34 -2.32
N GLU A 23 -0.47 10.54 -2.44
CA GLU A 23 0.23 10.71 -3.71
C GLU A 23 0.16 9.44 -4.56
N PHE A 24 0.28 8.26 -3.96
CA PHE A 24 0.12 6.98 -4.63
C PHE A 24 -1.34 6.65 -4.97
N LEU A 25 -2.29 7.03 -4.11
CA LEU A 25 -3.70 6.78 -4.33
C LEU A 25 -4.23 7.44 -5.62
N ARG A 26 -3.74 8.64 -5.96
CA ARG A 26 -4.18 9.38 -7.16
C ARG A 26 -4.02 8.58 -8.47
N PRO A 27 -2.82 8.09 -8.85
CA PRO A 27 -2.67 7.23 -10.03
C PRO A 27 -3.31 5.84 -9.82
N ALA A 28 -3.24 5.28 -8.61
CA ALA A 28 -3.84 3.98 -8.33
C ALA A 28 -5.37 3.96 -8.57
N ALA A 29 -6.07 5.04 -8.23
CA ALA A 29 -7.50 5.20 -8.49
C ALA A 29 -7.85 5.20 -9.99
N LEU A 30 -6.87 5.45 -10.87
CA LEU A 30 -7.00 5.36 -12.33
C LEU A 30 -6.55 3.99 -12.88
N GLY A 31 -6.21 3.04 -12.00
CA GLY A 31 -5.70 1.72 -12.34
C GLY A 31 -4.19 1.65 -12.59
N ASP A 32 -3.47 2.78 -12.44
CA ASP A 32 -2.01 2.79 -12.59
C ASP A 32 -1.33 2.38 -11.26
N LEU A 33 -0.91 1.12 -11.20
CA LEU A 33 -0.18 0.54 -10.07
C LEU A 33 1.34 0.45 -10.32
N SER A 34 1.87 1.09 -11.36
CA SER A 34 3.30 1.01 -11.71
C SER A 34 4.23 1.45 -10.58
N GLY A 35 3.78 2.37 -9.72
CA GLY A 35 4.53 2.89 -8.58
C GLY A 35 4.47 2.06 -7.29
N VAL A 36 3.80 0.90 -7.27
CA VAL A 36 3.50 0.16 -6.02
C VAL A 36 4.75 -0.25 -5.24
N GLU A 37 5.83 -0.65 -5.94
CA GLU A 37 7.08 -1.05 -5.30
C GLU A 37 7.80 0.16 -4.66
N ALA A 38 7.88 1.27 -5.40
CA ALA A 38 8.48 2.51 -4.89
C ALA A 38 7.68 3.07 -3.70
N PHE A 39 6.35 2.99 -3.76
CA PHE A 39 5.44 3.33 -2.67
C PHE A 39 5.71 2.49 -1.43
N SER A 40 5.74 1.16 -1.56
CA SER A 40 6.03 0.24 -0.46
C SER A 40 7.39 0.50 0.17
N LEU A 41 8.44 0.64 -0.65
CA LEU A 41 9.80 0.89 -0.18
C LEU A 41 9.91 2.23 0.57
N SER A 42 9.20 3.26 0.11
CA SER A 42 9.15 4.57 0.78
C SER A 42 8.53 4.45 2.17
N ARG A 43 7.41 3.73 2.29
CA ARG A 43 6.73 3.49 3.57
C ARG A 43 7.59 2.68 4.54
N ASP A 44 8.24 1.62 4.08
CA ASP A 44 9.12 0.81 4.92
C ASP A 44 10.26 1.61 5.54
N LYS A 45 10.84 2.54 4.77
CA LYS A 45 11.87 3.47 5.28
C LYS A 45 11.30 4.38 6.36
N MET A 46 10.10 4.91 6.17
CA MET A 46 9.45 5.79 7.15
C MET A 46 9.08 5.04 8.45
N ILE A 47 8.61 3.79 8.35
CA ILE A 47 8.32 2.95 9.53
C ILE A 47 9.58 2.75 10.37
N LYS A 48 10.71 2.39 9.73
CA LYS A 48 12.00 2.25 10.44
C LYS A 48 12.42 3.52 11.16
N VAL A 49 12.18 4.69 10.57
CA VAL A 49 12.47 5.97 11.22
C VAL A 49 11.52 6.22 12.39
N MET A 50 10.24 5.90 12.26
CA MET A 50 9.27 6.01 13.36
C MET A 50 9.62 5.09 14.54
N ASP A 51 10.08 3.86 14.28
CA ASP A 51 10.57 2.94 15.31
C ASP A 51 11.76 3.52 16.09
N MET A 52 12.66 4.24 15.41
CA MET A 52 13.76 4.94 16.08
C MET A 52 13.25 6.05 17.01
N TYR A 53 12.20 6.77 16.62
CA TYR A 53 11.57 7.76 17.50
C TYR A 53 10.89 7.09 18.68
N ASP A 54 10.23 5.95 18.48
CA ASP A 54 9.57 5.22 19.57
C ASP A 54 10.55 4.77 20.64
N ARG A 55 11.67 4.16 20.25
CA ARG A 55 12.74 3.78 21.19
C ARG A 55 13.31 4.98 21.94
N ARG A 56 13.43 6.13 21.27
CA ARG A 56 13.93 7.37 21.91
C ARG A 56 12.89 7.96 22.87
N ILE A 57 11.62 7.95 22.49
CA ILE A 57 10.52 8.43 23.35
C ILE A 57 10.44 7.55 24.59
N GLU A 58 10.50 6.22 24.44
CA GLU A 58 10.48 5.27 25.55
C GLU A 58 11.64 5.50 26.52
N LYS A 59 12.86 5.68 25.99
CA LYS A 59 14.03 6.00 26.80
C LYS A 59 13.84 7.31 27.57
N GLU A 60 13.45 8.39 26.90
CA GLU A 60 13.22 9.69 27.57
C GLU A 60 12.10 9.59 28.60
N CYS A 61 11.03 8.83 28.33
CA CYS A 61 9.96 8.55 29.30
C CYS A 61 10.49 7.86 30.56
N SER A 62 11.40 6.90 30.42
CA SER A 62 11.99 6.18 31.56
C SER A 62 12.91 7.04 32.41
N GLU A 63 13.53 8.06 31.81
CA GLU A 63 14.48 8.97 32.47
C GLU A 63 13.79 10.20 33.10
N LEU A 64 12.49 10.41 32.84
CA LEU A 64 11.72 11.53 33.42
C LEU A 64 11.47 11.33 34.92
N SER A 65 11.93 12.29 35.72
CA SER A 65 11.62 12.38 37.15
C SER A 65 10.15 12.72 37.40
N VAL A 66 9.66 12.49 38.63
CA VAL A 66 8.27 12.78 39.00
C VAL A 66 7.97 14.28 38.90
N GLU A 67 8.94 15.13 39.26
CA GLU A 67 8.84 16.59 39.23
C GLU A 67 8.76 17.11 37.78
N GLN A 68 9.39 16.41 36.84
CA GLN A 68 9.34 16.75 35.41
C GLN A 68 7.99 16.36 34.77
N LYS A 69 7.23 15.45 35.38
CA LYS A 69 5.88 15.04 34.95
C LYS A 69 4.81 16.01 35.45
N ASN A 70 5.01 17.28 35.16
CA ASN A 70 4.07 18.33 35.55
C ASN A 70 2.83 18.37 34.63
N GLN A 71 1.80 19.09 35.06
CA GLN A 71 0.53 19.20 34.33
C GLN A 71 0.69 19.82 32.93
N GLU A 72 1.61 20.77 32.77
CA GLU A 72 1.88 21.43 31.50
C GLU A 72 2.42 20.44 30.44
N LEU A 73 3.34 19.55 30.86
CA LEU A 73 3.85 18.49 30.02
C LEU A 73 2.74 17.52 29.62
N ILE A 74 1.90 17.10 30.57
CA ILE A 74 0.79 16.17 30.30
C ILE A 74 -0.17 16.74 29.26
N VAL A 75 -0.60 18.00 29.43
CA VAL A 75 -1.50 18.68 28.49
C VAL A 75 -0.84 18.81 27.12
N SER A 76 0.41 19.26 27.06
CA SER A 76 1.13 19.45 25.79
C SER A 76 1.36 18.13 25.05
N LEU A 77 1.64 17.05 25.78
CA LEU A 77 1.79 15.72 25.22
C LEU A 77 0.45 15.17 24.72
N GLY A 78 -0.64 15.40 25.46
CA GLY A 78 -2.00 15.04 25.06
C GLY A 78 -2.36 15.59 23.68
N VAL A 79 -2.12 16.89 23.43
CA VAL A 79 -2.37 17.53 22.12
C VAL A 79 -1.63 16.83 20.98
N GLU A 80 -0.37 16.44 21.21
CA GLU A 80 0.42 15.75 20.17
C GLU A 80 0.01 14.28 19.99
N LEU A 81 -0.50 13.63 21.03
CA LEU A 81 -1.05 12.28 20.95
C LEU A 81 -2.40 12.27 20.22
N ASP A 82 -3.28 13.25 20.48
CA ASP A 82 -4.53 13.41 19.73
C ASP A 82 -4.24 13.65 18.25
N ARG A 83 -3.23 14.48 17.93
CA ARG A 83 -2.77 14.68 16.55
C ARG A 83 -2.26 13.38 15.93
N LYS A 84 -1.47 12.59 16.67
CA LYS A 84 -1.00 11.27 16.22
C LYS A 84 -2.17 10.37 15.85
N ASP A 85 -3.18 10.29 16.71
CA ASP A 85 -4.33 9.40 16.51
C ASP A 85 -5.16 9.82 15.31
N ASN A 86 -5.39 11.13 15.12
CA ASN A 86 -6.02 11.67 13.92
C ASN A 86 -5.24 11.32 12.64
N LEU A 87 -3.91 11.37 12.67
CA LEU A 87 -3.07 11.00 11.52
C LEU A 87 -3.18 9.50 11.21
N ILE A 88 -3.14 8.65 12.24
CA ILE A 88 -3.26 7.19 12.08
C ILE A 88 -4.62 6.83 11.48
N GLN A 89 -5.71 7.45 11.93
CA GLN A 89 -7.05 7.22 11.36
C GLN A 89 -7.11 7.59 9.87
N LYS A 90 -6.53 8.73 9.48
CA LYS A 90 -6.47 9.15 8.07
C LYS A 90 -5.65 8.17 7.23
N ILE A 91 -4.49 7.75 7.72
CA ILE A 91 -3.63 6.77 7.06
C ILE A 91 -4.39 5.46 6.85
N ALA A 92 -5.06 4.95 7.90
CA ALA A 92 -5.82 3.71 7.82
C ALA A 92 -6.94 3.78 6.77
N LYS A 93 -7.61 4.93 6.64
CA LYS A 93 -8.63 5.14 5.62
C LYS A 93 -8.04 5.08 4.21
N VAL A 94 -6.96 5.81 3.96
CA VAL A 94 -6.29 5.81 2.65
C VAL A 94 -5.76 4.42 2.30
N ASP A 95 -5.20 3.70 3.29
CA ASP A 95 -4.70 2.34 3.10
C ASP A 95 -5.83 1.36 2.74
N ALA A 96 -7.01 1.50 3.34
CA ALA A 96 -8.17 0.68 2.97
C ALA A 96 -8.59 0.92 1.51
N GLU A 97 -8.58 2.17 1.05
CA GLU A 97 -8.88 2.53 -0.34
C GLU A 97 -7.85 1.93 -1.31
N ILE A 98 -6.55 2.06 -1.00
CA ILE A 98 -5.47 1.47 -1.79
C ILE A 98 -5.62 -0.06 -1.88
N MET A 99 -5.89 -0.73 -0.76
CA MET A 99 -6.07 -2.18 -0.73
C MET A 99 -7.26 -2.64 -1.58
N GLN A 100 -8.37 -1.91 -1.54
CA GLN A 100 -9.54 -2.19 -2.36
C GLN A 100 -9.21 -2.09 -3.86
N ILE A 101 -8.47 -1.04 -4.26
CA ILE A 101 -8.03 -0.86 -5.64
C ILE A 101 -7.15 -2.03 -6.08
N ILE A 102 -6.15 -2.40 -5.28
CA ILE A 102 -5.23 -3.50 -5.61
C ILE A 102 -6.00 -4.82 -5.79
N GLU A 103 -6.94 -5.13 -4.91
CA GLU A 103 -7.72 -6.37 -5.01
C GLU A 103 -8.66 -6.37 -6.23
N GLN A 104 -9.24 -5.21 -6.56
CA GLN A 104 -10.04 -5.06 -7.77
C GLN A 104 -9.19 -5.28 -9.03
N THR A 105 -8.03 -4.61 -9.14
CA THR A 105 -7.12 -4.78 -10.27
C THR A 105 -6.64 -6.22 -10.41
N LYS A 106 -6.31 -6.88 -9.30
CA LYS A 106 -5.94 -8.31 -9.28
C LYS A 106 -7.07 -9.21 -9.78
N THR A 107 -8.30 -8.93 -9.37
CA THR A 107 -9.49 -9.65 -9.82
C THR A 107 -9.70 -9.50 -11.32
N ASP A 108 -9.53 -8.29 -11.85
CA ASP A 108 -9.72 -8.02 -13.27
C ASP A 108 -8.62 -8.66 -14.14
N LEU A 109 -7.35 -8.56 -13.73
CA LEU A 109 -6.24 -9.28 -14.39
C LEU A 109 -6.47 -10.79 -14.42
N THR A 110 -7.01 -11.36 -13.34
CA THR A 110 -7.30 -12.80 -13.28
C THR A 110 -8.39 -13.20 -14.29
N LYS A 111 -9.43 -12.37 -14.44
CA LYS A 111 -10.48 -12.59 -15.45
C LYS A 111 -9.91 -12.49 -16.87
N GLU A 112 -9.10 -11.47 -17.14
CA GLU A 112 -8.45 -11.27 -18.44
C GLU A 112 -7.55 -12.45 -18.83
N LEU A 113 -6.71 -12.92 -17.90
CA LEU A 113 -5.86 -14.10 -18.12
C LEU A 113 -6.68 -15.35 -18.43
N THR A 114 -7.77 -15.55 -17.70
CA THR A 114 -8.69 -16.69 -17.93
C THR A 114 -9.36 -16.59 -19.30
N GLN A 115 -9.77 -15.40 -19.72
CA GLN A 115 -10.36 -15.19 -21.05
C GLN A 115 -9.36 -15.40 -22.18
N LEU A 116 -8.11 -14.93 -22.02
CA LEU A 116 -7.04 -15.15 -22.98
C LEU A 116 -6.70 -16.64 -23.14
N GLN A 117 -6.67 -17.40 -22.03
CA GLN A 117 -6.49 -18.85 -22.07
C GLN A 117 -7.61 -19.54 -22.86
N LYS A 118 -8.88 -19.22 -22.57
CA LYS A 118 -10.04 -19.75 -23.30
C LYS A 118 -10.02 -19.39 -24.79
N SER A 119 -9.63 -18.17 -25.12
CA SER A 119 -9.48 -17.73 -26.52
C SER A 119 -8.39 -18.52 -27.24
N LYS A 120 -7.22 -18.71 -26.60
CA LYS A 120 -6.12 -19.53 -27.14
C LYS A 120 -6.52 -20.99 -27.35
N GLU A 121 -7.24 -21.59 -26.41
CA GLU A 121 -7.78 -22.95 -26.56
C GLU A 121 -8.77 -23.05 -27.72
N THR A 122 -9.65 -22.06 -27.87
CA THR A 122 -10.64 -22.01 -28.94
C THR A 122 -9.94 -21.91 -30.30
N ILE A 123 -8.99 -20.98 -30.45
CA ILE A 123 -8.18 -20.85 -31.68
C ILE A 123 -7.40 -22.14 -31.97
N GLY A 124 -6.84 -22.78 -30.94
CA GLY A 124 -6.16 -24.06 -31.06
C GLY A 124 -7.07 -25.16 -31.62
N LYS A 125 -8.28 -25.30 -31.05
CA LYS A 125 -9.31 -26.23 -31.54
C LYS A 125 -9.74 -25.94 -32.98
N PHE A 126 -9.92 -24.67 -33.33
CA PHE A 126 -10.24 -24.28 -34.71
C PHE A 126 -9.13 -24.67 -35.70
N LYS A 127 -7.86 -24.42 -35.36
CA LYS A 127 -6.73 -24.83 -36.22
C LYS A 127 -6.63 -26.35 -36.35
N SER A 128 -6.82 -27.11 -35.27
CA SER A 128 -6.77 -28.59 -35.35
C SER A 128 -7.88 -29.14 -36.24
N THR A 129 -9.12 -28.65 -36.09
CA THR A 129 -10.26 -29.13 -36.91
C THR A 129 -10.13 -28.75 -38.38
N TRP A 130 -9.58 -27.57 -38.67
CA TRP A 130 -9.35 -27.10 -40.05
C TRP A 130 -8.27 -27.91 -40.77
N VAL A 131 -7.17 -28.24 -40.09
CA VAL A 131 -6.10 -29.10 -40.67
C VAL A 131 -6.60 -30.53 -40.89
N SER A 132 -7.44 -31.07 -40.00
CA SER A 132 -8.05 -32.39 -40.21
C SER A 132 -8.94 -32.43 -41.46
N HIS A 133 -9.75 -31.40 -41.71
CA HIS A 133 -10.64 -31.36 -42.88
C HIS A 133 -9.93 -31.08 -44.20
N SER A 134 -8.82 -30.34 -44.19
CA SER A 134 -8.08 -30.00 -45.42
C SER A 134 -7.07 -31.08 -45.86
N GLY A 135 -6.69 -32.01 -44.96
CA GLY A 135 -5.88 -33.19 -45.32
C GLY A 135 -6.70 -34.31 -45.99
N GLU A 136 -7.94 -34.53 -45.56
CA GLU A 136 -8.80 -35.60 -46.09
C GLU A 136 -9.28 -35.34 -47.54
N GLU A 137 -9.42 -34.08 -47.97
CA GLU A 137 -9.81 -33.75 -49.34
C GLU A 137 -8.68 -33.92 -50.38
N ILE A 138 -7.42 -33.92 -49.95
CA ILE A 138 -6.26 -34.10 -50.84
C ILE A 138 -6.00 -35.59 -51.09
N ASP A 139 -6.15 -36.44 -50.07
CA ASP A 139 -5.94 -37.89 -50.19
C ASP A 139 -7.06 -38.63 -50.95
N GLN A 140 -8.24 -38.02 -51.15
CA GLN A 140 -9.31 -38.59 -51.98
C GLN A 140 -9.18 -38.29 -53.48
N LYS A 141 -8.15 -37.54 -53.91
CA LYS A 141 -7.95 -37.13 -55.31
C LYS A 141 -6.67 -37.69 -55.97
N LEU A 142 -5.99 -38.65 -55.34
CA LEU A 142 -4.82 -39.34 -55.91
C LEU A 142 -5.13 -40.79 -56.27
#